data_AF-A0A1C5XX98-F1
#
_entry.id   AF-A0A1C5XX98-F1
#
_cell.length_a   1.000
_cell.length_b   1.000
_cell.length_c   1.000
_cell.angle_alpha   90.00
_cell.angle_beta   90.00
_cell.angle_gamma   90.00
#
_symmetry.space_group_name_H-M   'P 1'
#
loop_
_entity.id
_entity.type
_entity.pdbx_description
1 polymer ?
#
loop_
_entity_poly.entity_id
_entity_poly.type
_entity_poly.pdbx_seq_one_letter_code
_entity_poly.pdbx_strand_id
1 'polypeptide(L)'
;MGQIANAITVLTSFLLGRYIVEQEQQGAERAKYGAKVLDSLSLYLTEEYGRGFSRSNIAGMRQFYMAYKDGENEIIQSGIGQLNLV
;
A
#
# COMPACT_ATOMS: atom_id res chain seq x y z
N MET A 1 -13.90 -7.06 -17.23
CA MET A 1 -12.48 -7.15 -16.85
C MET A 1 -11.92 -5.85 -16.28
N GLY A 2 -12.19 -4.66 -16.87
CA GLY A 2 -11.61 -3.39 -16.38
C GLY A 2 -11.96 -2.99 -14.94
N GLN A 3 -13.19 -3.27 -14.46
CA GLN A 3 -13.59 -2.93 -13.08
C GLN A 3 -12.84 -3.75 -12.01
N ILE A 4 -12.51 -5.02 -12.31
CA ILE A 4 -11.79 -5.91 -11.38
C ILE A 4 -10.32 -5.47 -11.25
N ALA A 5 -9.67 -5.07 -12.35
CA ALA A 5 -8.30 -4.55 -12.32
C ALA A 5 -8.18 -3.25 -11.52
N ASN A 6 -9.18 -2.36 -11.62
CA ASN A 6 -9.25 -1.13 -10.84
C ASN A 6 -9.45 -1.44 -9.34
N ALA A 7 -10.34 -2.38 -9.01
CA ALA A 7 -10.58 -2.82 -7.64
C ALA A 7 -9.31 -3.37 -6.97
N ILE A 8 -8.60 -4.28 -7.65
CA ILE A 8 -7.34 -4.84 -7.15
C ILE A 8 -6.31 -3.73 -6.91
N THR A 9 -6.20 -2.77 -7.84
CA THR A 9 -5.26 -1.65 -7.70
C THR A 9 -5.54 -0.82 -6.45
N VAL A 10 -6.81 -0.52 -6.16
CA VAL A 10 -7.24 0.21 -4.96
C VAL A 10 -6.89 -0.58 -3.70
N LEU A 11 -7.21 -1.88 -3.66
CA LEU A 11 -6.94 -2.74 -2.52
C LEU A 11 -5.45 -2.90 -2.25
N THR A 12 -4.65 -3.24 -3.27
CA THR A 12 -3.19 -3.36 -3.16
C THR A 12 -2.56 -2.07 -2.67
N SER A 13 -3.00 -0.92 -3.20
CA SER A 13 -2.49 0.39 -2.77
C SER A 13 -2.82 0.67 -1.29
N PHE A 14 -4.03 0.32 -0.86
CA PHE A 14 -4.46 0.51 0.53
C PHE A 14 -3.68 -0.39 1.50
N LEU A 15 -3.55 -1.69 1.17
CA LEU A 15 -2.85 -2.66 2.01
C LEU A 15 -1.34 -2.40 2.08
N LEU A 16 -0.70 -2.01 0.96
CA LEU A 16 0.70 -1.59 0.99
C LEU A 16 0.90 -0.33 1.83
N GLY A 17 -0.02 0.63 1.72
CA GLY A 17 -0.01 1.82 2.55
C GLY A 17 -0.12 1.49 4.05
N ARG A 18 -1.02 0.57 4.41
CA ARG A 18 -1.18 0.06 5.77
C ARG A 18 0.11 -0.57 6.30
N TYR A 19 0.69 -1.49 5.53
CA TYR A 19 1.94 -2.15 5.88
C TYR A 19 3.05 -1.13 6.17
N ILE A 20 3.24 -0.14 5.29
CA ILE A 20 4.27 0.89 5.47
C ILE A 20 4.05 1.64 6.79
N VAL A 21 2.82 2.05 7.08
CA VAL A 21 2.50 2.82 8.28
C VAL A 21 2.66 1.99 9.56
N GLU A 22 2.22 0.73 9.56
CA GLU A 22 2.41 -0.18 10.70
C GLU A 22 3.90 -0.44 10.98
N GLN A 23 4.72 -0.61 9.94
CA GLN A 23 6.18 -0.77 10.08
C GLN A 23 6.85 0.52 10.59
N GLU A 24 6.41 1.70 10.12
CA GLU A 24 6.92 3.01 10.61
C GLU A 24 6.59 3.26 12.10
N GLN A 25 5.48 2.69 12.61
CA GLN A 25 4.98 2.93 13.97
C GLN A 25 5.70 2.14 15.08
N GLN A 26 6.55 1.16 14.75
CA GLN A 26 7.27 0.33 15.73
C GLN A 26 8.46 1.04 16.44
N GLY A 27 8.60 2.38 16.30
CA GLY A 27 9.57 3.27 17.01
C GLY A 27 11.01 3.20 16.47
N ALA A 28 11.98 4.07 16.79
CA ALA A 28 12.02 5.52 17.05
C ALA A 28 13.00 6.25 16.10
N GLU A 29 13.66 5.57 15.15
CA GLU A 29 14.49 6.18 14.08
C GLU A 29 13.61 6.71 12.91
N ARG A 30 12.69 7.62 13.26
CA ARG A 30 11.46 8.05 12.56
C ARG A 30 11.55 8.61 11.13
N ALA A 31 12.72 8.69 10.51
CA ALA A 31 12.85 9.14 9.11
C ALA A 31 13.73 8.21 8.28
N LYS A 32 14.79 7.65 8.89
CA LYS A 32 15.67 6.68 8.25
C LYS A 32 14.96 5.34 8.02
N TYR A 33 14.14 4.90 8.95
CA TYR A 33 13.43 3.62 8.81
C TYR A 33 12.33 3.70 7.74
N GLY A 34 11.49 4.74 7.79
CA GLY A 34 10.46 4.95 6.76
C GLY A 34 11.04 5.14 5.36
N ALA A 35 12.13 5.92 5.21
CA ALA A 35 12.80 6.06 3.92
C ALA A 35 13.34 4.72 3.40
N LYS A 36 13.95 3.90 4.26
CA LYS A 36 14.42 2.55 3.90
C LYS A 36 13.28 1.63 3.51
N VAL A 37 12.13 1.66 4.20
CA VAL A 37 10.96 0.84 3.85
C VAL A 37 10.45 1.20 2.46
N LEU A 38 10.35 2.50 2.13
CA LEU A 38 9.94 2.93 0.79
C LEU A 38 10.93 2.48 -0.29
N ASP A 39 12.23 2.60 -0.03
CA ASP A 39 13.28 2.22 -0.98
C ASP A 39 13.31 0.69 -1.18
N SER A 40 13.24 -0.08 -0.10
CA SER A 40 13.21 -1.56 -0.15
C SER A 40 11.97 -2.09 -0.84
N LEU A 41 10.78 -1.57 -0.54
CA LEU A 41 9.54 -1.97 -1.21
C LEU A 41 9.55 -1.57 -2.69
N SER A 42 10.05 -0.38 -3.01
CA SER A 42 10.14 0.05 -4.40
C SER A 42 11.04 -0.88 -5.21
N LEU A 43 12.21 -1.23 -4.68
CA LEU A 43 13.13 -2.15 -5.33
C LEU A 43 12.49 -3.54 -5.51
N TYR A 44 12.03 -4.14 -4.41
CA TYR A 44 11.47 -5.50 -4.40
C TYR A 44 10.25 -5.64 -5.32
N LEU A 45 9.28 -4.72 -5.21
CA LEU A 45 8.05 -4.82 -6.00
C LEU A 45 8.28 -4.45 -7.48
N THR A 46 9.25 -3.58 -7.78
CA THR A 46 9.64 -3.31 -9.17
C THR A 46 10.36 -4.51 -9.79
N GLU A 47 11.19 -5.20 -9.03
CA GLU A 47 11.86 -6.44 -9.47
C GLU A 47 10.86 -7.57 -9.72
N GLU A 48 9.92 -7.77 -8.80
CA GLU A 48 8.97 -8.88 -8.86
C GLU A 48 7.79 -8.62 -9.82
N TYR A 49 7.25 -7.40 -9.85
CA TYR A 49 6.01 -7.06 -10.56
C TYR A 49 6.16 -6.00 -11.64
N GLY A 50 7.34 -5.38 -11.76
CA GLY A 50 7.63 -4.41 -12.82
C GLY A 50 7.07 -3.01 -12.56
N ARG A 51 6.59 -2.35 -13.62
CA ARG A 51 6.18 -0.94 -13.55
C ARG A 51 5.00 -0.74 -12.59
N GLY A 52 5.01 0.39 -11.87
CA GLY A 52 3.95 0.77 -10.95
C GLY A 52 4.41 0.91 -9.49
N PHE A 53 5.62 0.43 -9.17
CA PHE A 53 6.18 0.43 -7.82
C PHE A 53 7.40 1.34 -7.65
N SER A 54 7.41 2.48 -8.34
CA SER A 54 8.42 3.52 -8.11
C SER A 54 8.33 4.03 -6.67
N ARG A 55 9.43 4.57 -6.14
CA ARG A 55 9.47 5.17 -4.79
C ARG A 55 8.33 6.18 -4.56
N SER A 56 8.04 7.01 -5.56
CA SER A 56 6.95 7.98 -5.51
C SER A 56 5.58 7.32 -5.44
N ASN A 57 5.37 6.22 -6.17
CA ASN A 57 4.12 5.45 -6.10
C ASN A 57 3.95 4.79 -4.73
N ILE A 58 5.00 4.17 -4.17
CA ILE A 58 4.96 3.59 -2.82
C ILE A 58 4.66 4.67 -1.77
N ALA A 59 5.28 5.86 -1.89
CA ALA A 59 4.96 6.99 -1.03
C ALA A 59 3.49 7.45 -1.18
N GLY A 60 2.95 7.42 -2.40
CA GLY A 60 1.54 7.68 -2.67
C GLY A 60 0.61 6.65 -2.03
N MET A 61 0.96 5.36 -2.05
CA MET A 61 0.20 4.29 -1.37
C MET A 61 0.16 4.51 0.15
N ARG A 62 1.29 4.90 0.76
CA ARG A 62 1.35 5.31 2.17
C ARG A 62 0.42 6.49 2.47
N GLN A 63 0.46 7.53 1.64
CA GLN A 63 -0.42 8.70 1.79
C GLN A 63 -1.89 8.32 1.63
N PHE A 64 -2.19 7.44 0.67
CA PHE A 64 -3.54 6.92 0.45
C PHE A 64 -4.07 6.22 1.69
N TYR A 65 -3.32 5.28 2.28
CA TYR A 65 -3.75 4.66 3.53
C TYR A 65 -3.97 5.67 4.65
N MET A 66 -3.02 6.60 4.87
CA MET A 66 -3.16 7.61 5.92
C MET A 66 -4.41 8.49 5.76
N ALA A 67 -4.81 8.79 4.52
CA ALA A 67 -6.00 9.59 4.24
C ALA A 67 -7.32 8.84 4.49
N TYR A 68 -7.32 7.51 4.38
CA TYR A 68 -8.54 6.69 4.41
C TYR A 68 -8.57 5.62 5.51
N LYS A 69 -7.57 5.58 6.41
CA LYS A 69 -7.45 4.58 7.49
C LYS A 69 -8.69 4.51 8.40
N ASP A 70 -9.40 5.62 8.58
CA ASP A 70 -10.57 5.68 9.46
C ASP A 70 -11.82 5.01 8.82
N GLY A 71 -11.80 4.79 7.50
CA GLY A 71 -12.80 4.06 6.72
C GLY A 71 -12.34 2.66 6.30
N GLU A 72 -11.34 2.09 6.97
CA GLU A 72 -10.72 0.81 6.59
C GLU A 72 -11.73 -0.34 6.42
N ASN A 73 -12.70 -0.45 7.32
CA ASN A 73 -13.73 -1.49 7.25
C ASN A 73 -14.59 -1.36 5.98
N GLU A 74 -14.82 -0.15 5.49
CA GLU A 74 -15.60 0.08 4.27
C GLU A 74 -14.81 -0.31 3.02
N ILE A 75 -13.50 -0.07 3.01
CA ILE A 75 -12.62 -0.44 1.89
C ILE A 75 -12.42 -1.95 1.83
N ILE A 76 -12.17 -2.60 2.97
CA ILE A 76 -11.95 -4.05 3.08
C ILE A 76 -13.24 -4.85 2.89
N GLN A 77 -14.41 -4.36 3.31
CA GLN A 77 -15.68 -5.11 3.18
C GLN A 77 -16.48 -4.76 1.93
N SER A 78 -16.07 -3.75 1.16
CA SER A 78 -16.66 -3.46 -0.15
C SER A 78 -16.50 -4.64 -1.12
N GLY A 79 -17.25 -4.64 -2.24
CA GLY A 79 -17.12 -5.65 -3.30
C GLY A 79 -15.69 -5.82 -3.86
N ILE A 80 -14.79 -4.90 -3.53
CA ILE A 80 -13.34 -4.99 -3.81
C ILE A 80 -12.63 -5.98 -2.86
N GLY A 81 -12.95 -6.01 -1.56
CA GLY A 81 -12.31 -6.94 -0.63
C GLY A 81 -12.97 -8.31 -0.54
N GLN A 82 -14.14 -8.49 -1.18
CA GLN A 82 -14.75 -9.80 -1.43
C GLN A 82 -14.12 -10.56 -2.62
N LEU A 83 -13.23 -9.91 -3.38
CA LEU A 83 -12.30 -10.64 -4.25
C LEU A 83 -11.37 -11.40 -3.29
N ASN A 84 -11.58 -12.70 -3.11
CA ASN A 84 -10.82 -13.61 -2.24
C ASN A 84 -9.30 -13.55 -2.49
N LEU A 85 -8.64 -12.49 -2.03
CA LEU A 85 -7.22 -12.18 -2.16
C LEU A 85 -6.57 -11.97 -0.78
N VAL A 86 -7.30 -12.28 0.29
CA VAL A 86 -6.84 -12.30 1.69
C VAL A 86 -7.15 -13.67 2.28
#